data_AF-A0AA39HQV0-F1
#
_entry.id   AF-A0AA39HQV0-F1
#
_cell.length_a   1.000
_cell.length_b   1.000
_cell.length_c   1.000
_cell.angle_alpha   90.00
_cell.angle_beta   90.00
_cell.angle_gamma   90.00
#
_symmetry.space_group_name_H-M   'P 1'
#
loop_
_entity.id
_entity.type
_entity.pdbx_description
1 polymer ?
#
loop_
_entity_poly.entity_id
_entity_poly.type
_entity_poly.pdbx_seq_one_letter_code
_entity_poly.pdbx_strand_id
1 'polypeptide(L)'
;MIRQFEQFLKRKVVADGNGMGDGRKFALLLVQIQEFCCQPTEDRYEQIVATVADIDFTMIRSVAAEKVALQEKVDFQKRVQEIQHEKEALEQKRHSAEVQLERAETAVLRNKECKKLVKTINAFPKRSKTEKKIAVVEEELQGLYGVQQKRAKQLEDARNHVEVVKNIFARFDTFEDDVNGIGRKRQSHRDSEEEPKEKRRHKSRDSKEDRHGRRNHRRSSHRRSYRRESSRHYR
;
A
#
# COMPACT_ATOMS: atom_id res chain seq x y z
N MET A 1 2.70 41.18 -39.98
CA MET A 1 2.47 41.09 -41.44
C MET A 1 1.48 40.00 -41.81
N ILE A 2 1.69 38.72 -41.45
CA ILE A 2 0.80 37.59 -41.82
C ILE A 2 -0.66 37.77 -41.33
N ARG A 3 -0.86 38.17 -40.07
CA ARG A 3 -2.22 38.40 -39.52
C ARG A 3 -2.99 39.54 -40.21
N GLN A 4 -2.30 40.57 -40.70
CA GLN A 4 -2.93 41.68 -41.41
C GLN A 4 -3.31 41.29 -42.83
N PHE A 5 -2.46 40.48 -43.48
CA PHE A 5 -2.76 39.90 -44.78
C PHE A 5 -3.96 38.95 -44.72
N GLU A 6 -4.04 38.13 -43.67
CA GLU A 6 -5.17 37.22 -43.44
C GLU A 6 -6.49 37.96 -43.19
N GLN A 7 -6.45 39.07 -42.42
CA GLN A 7 -7.64 39.92 -42.22
C GLN A 7 -8.05 40.66 -43.49
N PHE A 8 -7.09 41.11 -44.29
CA PHE A 8 -7.35 41.73 -45.59
C PHE A 8 -8.00 40.73 -46.56
N LEU A 9 -7.47 39.50 -46.64
CA LEU A 9 -8.05 38.43 -47.44
C LEU A 9 -9.46 38.08 -46.97
N LYS A 10 -9.71 37.96 -45.67
CA LYS A 10 -11.06 37.71 -45.13
C LYS A 10 -12.03 38.83 -45.48
N ARG A 11 -11.62 40.10 -45.35
CA ARG A 11 -12.46 41.25 -45.72
C ARG A 11 -12.73 41.32 -47.23
N LYS A 12 -11.72 41.00 -48.05
CA LYS A 12 -11.86 40.95 -49.50
C LYS A 12 -12.78 39.82 -49.95
N VAL A 13 -12.63 38.62 -49.37
CA VAL A 13 -13.49 37.45 -49.65
C VAL A 13 -14.94 37.71 -49.23
N VAL A 14 -15.16 38.39 -48.11
CA VAL A 14 -16.49 38.80 -47.65
C VAL A 14 -17.10 39.88 -48.56
N ALA A 15 -16.29 40.85 -49.03
CA ALA A 15 -16.73 41.89 -49.96
C ALA A 15 -17.04 41.33 -51.38
N ASP A 16 -16.30 40.31 -51.83
CA ASP A 16 -16.49 39.65 -53.13
C ASP A 16 -17.56 38.53 -53.11
N GLY A 17 -18.29 38.36 -52.00
CA GLY A 17 -19.31 37.30 -51.85
C GLY A 17 -18.67 35.90 -51.80
N ASN A 18 -18.16 35.52 -50.63
CA ASN A 18 -17.54 34.21 -50.34
C ASN A 18 -16.44 33.73 -51.31
N GLY A 19 -15.89 34.61 -52.16
CA GLY A 19 -14.87 34.25 -53.14
C GLY A 19 -15.37 33.39 -54.31
N MET A 20 -16.68 33.32 -54.54
CA MET A 20 -17.26 32.52 -55.64
C MET A 20 -17.13 33.18 -57.02
N GLY A 21 -16.66 34.43 -57.09
CA GLY A 21 -16.50 35.16 -58.35
C GLY A 21 -17.82 35.67 -58.93
N ASP A 22 -18.94 35.53 -58.22
CA ASP A 22 -20.26 36.00 -58.66
C ASP A 22 -20.28 37.52 -58.83
N GLY A 23 -19.53 38.29 -58.04
CA GLY A 23 -19.37 39.74 -58.24
C GLY A 23 -18.85 40.11 -59.64
N ARG A 24 -18.00 39.29 -60.27
CA ARG A 24 -17.55 39.49 -61.66
C ARG A 24 -18.64 39.16 -62.67
N LYS A 25 -19.46 38.15 -62.38
CA LYS A 25 -20.59 37.78 -63.23
C LYS A 25 -21.70 38.83 -63.20
N PHE A 26 -22.00 39.39 -62.03
CA PHE A 26 -22.92 40.53 -61.90
C PHE A 26 -22.39 41.78 -62.60
N ALA A 27 -21.08 42.05 -62.51
CA ALA A 27 -20.46 43.14 -63.25
C ALA A 27 -20.56 42.92 -64.77
N LEU A 28 -20.33 41.69 -65.25
CA LEU A 28 -20.48 41.33 -66.66
C LEU A 28 -21.94 41.47 -67.14
N LEU A 29 -22.90 40.97 -66.35
CA LEU A 29 -24.33 41.08 -66.63
C LEU A 29 -24.75 42.56 -66.74
N LEU A 30 -24.26 43.42 -65.85
CA LEU A 30 -24.50 44.87 -65.90
C LEU A 30 -24.00 45.50 -67.21
N VAL A 31 -22.79 45.15 -67.66
CA VAL A 31 -22.25 45.63 -68.93
C VAL A 31 -23.08 45.13 -70.11
N GLN A 32 -23.44 43.85 -70.13
CA GLN A 32 -24.27 43.27 -71.19
C GLN A 32 -25.65 43.93 -71.28
N ILE A 33 -26.29 44.22 -70.14
CA ILE A 33 -27.58 44.93 -70.07
C ILE A 33 -27.43 46.36 -70.60
N GLN A 34 -26.37 47.07 -70.20
CA GLN A 34 -26.11 48.43 -70.68
C GLN A 34 -25.89 48.47 -72.20
N GLU A 35 -25.12 47.51 -72.73
CA GLU A 35 -24.90 47.35 -74.16
C GLU A 35 -26.20 46.99 -74.90
N PHE A 36 -27.03 46.12 -74.34
CA PHE A 36 -28.34 45.78 -74.89
C PHE A 36 -29.31 46.96 -74.93
N CYS A 37 -29.32 47.82 -73.90
CA CYS A 37 -30.12 49.05 -73.91
C CYS A 37 -29.71 50.04 -75.01
N CYS A 38 -28.41 50.10 -75.34
CA CYS A 38 -27.90 50.96 -76.41
C CYS A 38 -28.16 50.36 -77.81
N GLN A 39 -28.08 49.04 -77.95
CA GLN A 39 -28.29 48.32 -79.20
C GLN A 39 -28.97 46.96 -78.89
N PRO A 40 -30.31 46.91 -78.96
CA PRO A 40 -31.04 45.69 -78.65
C PRO A 40 -30.98 44.72 -79.84
N THR A 41 -30.19 43.67 -79.69
CA THR A 41 -30.07 42.54 -80.64
C THR A 41 -30.45 41.23 -79.97
N GLU A 42 -31.00 40.30 -80.74
CA GLU A 42 -31.43 38.98 -80.26
C GLU A 42 -30.26 38.19 -79.63
N ASP A 43 -29.09 38.19 -80.27
CA ASP A 43 -27.87 37.56 -79.74
C ASP A 43 -27.47 38.08 -78.33
N ARG A 44 -27.66 39.38 -78.08
CA ARG A 44 -27.33 39.99 -76.79
C ARG A 44 -28.36 39.64 -75.73
N TYR A 45 -29.63 39.52 -76.12
CA TYR A 45 -30.67 39.04 -75.23
C TYR A 45 -30.39 37.59 -74.81
N GLU A 46 -30.03 36.71 -75.75
CA GLU A 46 -29.66 35.32 -75.44
C GLU A 46 -28.44 35.22 -74.51
N GLN A 47 -27.42 36.08 -74.73
CA GLN A 47 -26.25 36.16 -73.84
C GLN A 47 -26.62 36.59 -72.41
N ILE A 48 -27.51 37.57 -72.26
CA ILE A 48 -28.02 38.01 -70.94
C ILE A 48 -28.79 36.88 -70.27
N VAL A 49 -29.66 36.18 -71.00
CA VAL A 49 -30.43 35.05 -70.46
C VAL A 49 -29.51 33.92 -70.01
N ALA A 50 -28.46 33.62 -70.78
CA ALA A 50 -27.47 32.61 -70.42
C ALA A 50 -26.68 33.00 -69.17
N THR A 51 -26.23 34.26 -69.05
CA THR A 51 -25.50 34.71 -67.87
C THR A 51 -26.36 34.76 -66.61
N VAL A 52 -27.65 35.09 -66.73
CA VAL A 52 -28.62 34.99 -65.62
C VAL A 52 -28.81 33.55 -65.19
N ALA A 53 -29.01 32.62 -66.13
CA ALA A 53 -29.17 31.20 -65.81
C ALA A 53 -27.93 30.61 -65.10
N ASP A 54 -26.73 31.02 -65.52
CA ASP A 54 -25.48 30.62 -64.87
C ASP A 54 -25.34 31.17 -63.45
N ILE A 55 -25.76 32.42 -63.21
CA ILE A 55 -25.76 33.04 -61.87
C ILE A 55 -26.75 32.31 -60.96
N ASP A 56 -27.96 32.05 -61.44
CA ASP A 56 -28.99 31.32 -60.70
C ASP A 56 -28.51 29.91 -60.32
N PHE A 57 -27.90 29.20 -61.26
CA PHE A 57 -27.34 27.88 -61.00
C PHE A 57 -26.22 27.92 -59.95
N THR A 58 -25.31 28.90 -60.03
CA THR A 58 -24.25 29.00 -59.02
C THR A 58 -24.77 29.40 -57.64
N MET A 59 -25.81 30.21 -57.57
CA MET A 59 -26.48 30.54 -56.31
C MET A 59 -27.13 29.30 -55.69
N ILE A 60 -27.91 28.54 -56.47
CA ILE A 60 -28.55 27.30 -55.99
C ILE A 60 -27.49 26.30 -55.48
N ARG A 61 -26.40 26.13 -56.24
CA ARG A 61 -25.29 25.26 -55.85
C ARG A 61 -24.64 25.72 -54.54
N SER A 62 -24.47 27.03 -54.34
CA SER A 62 -23.90 27.60 -53.12
C SER A 62 -24.75 27.26 -51.90
N VAL A 63 -26.06 27.48 -51.98
CA VAL A 63 -27.01 27.18 -50.91
C VAL A 63 -27.02 25.69 -50.58
N ALA A 64 -26.97 24.83 -51.60
CA ALA A 64 -26.89 23.38 -51.40
C ALA A 64 -25.57 22.97 -50.71
N ALA A 65 -24.45 23.54 -51.13
CA ALA A 65 -23.14 23.28 -50.51
C ALA A 65 -23.08 23.75 -49.06
N GLU A 66 -23.65 24.93 -48.75
CA GLU A 66 -23.74 25.44 -47.38
C GLU A 66 -24.58 24.52 -46.48
N LYS A 67 -25.73 24.04 -46.99
CA LYS A 67 -26.58 23.10 -46.26
C LYS A 67 -25.83 21.81 -45.93
N VAL A 68 -25.09 21.25 -46.88
CA VAL A 68 -24.27 20.05 -46.66
C VAL A 68 -23.17 20.34 -45.64
N ALA A 69 -22.45 21.45 -45.77
CA ALA A 69 -21.38 21.83 -44.83
C ALA A 69 -21.90 22.00 -43.39
N LEU A 70 -23.11 22.54 -43.22
CA LEU A 70 -23.76 22.65 -41.92
C LEU A 70 -24.10 21.28 -41.31
N GLN A 71 -24.60 20.35 -42.14
CA GLN A 71 -24.88 18.98 -41.70
C GLN A 71 -23.60 18.25 -41.30
N GLU A 72 -22.57 18.29 -42.14
CA GLU A 72 -21.26 17.72 -41.86
C GLU A 72 -20.66 18.26 -40.57
N LYS A 73 -20.77 19.58 -40.33
CA LYS A 73 -20.30 20.20 -39.08
C LYS A 73 -20.98 19.59 -37.85
N VAL A 74 -22.30 19.37 -37.90
CA VAL A 74 -23.05 18.76 -36.80
C VAL A 74 -22.61 17.31 -36.59
N ASP A 75 -22.40 16.56 -37.66
CA ASP A 75 -21.98 15.16 -37.57
C ASP A 75 -20.56 15.03 -37.04
N PHE A 76 -19.64 15.90 -37.45
CA PHE A 76 -18.30 15.97 -36.86
C PHE A 76 -18.35 16.33 -35.37
N GLN A 77 -19.23 17.25 -34.95
CA GLN A 77 -19.40 17.59 -33.54
C GLN A 77 -19.88 16.40 -32.72
N LYS A 78 -20.87 15.63 -33.22
CA LYS A 78 -21.32 14.39 -32.58
C LYS A 78 -20.18 13.39 -32.47
N ARG A 79 -19.42 13.19 -33.55
CA ARG A 79 -18.30 12.24 -33.55
C ARG A 79 -17.21 12.63 -32.56
N VAL A 80 -16.93 13.93 -32.41
CA VAL A 80 -15.99 14.42 -31.40
C VAL A 80 -16.49 14.13 -29.99
N GLN A 81 -17.79 14.30 -29.71
CA GLN A 81 -18.38 13.97 -28.41
C GLN A 81 -18.31 12.46 -28.11
N GLU A 82 -18.59 11.63 -29.11
CA GLU A 82 -18.44 10.16 -28.98
C GLU A 82 -17.00 9.77 -28.62
N ILE A 83 -16.01 10.33 -29.34
CA ILE A 83 -14.59 10.08 -29.07
C ILE A 83 -14.20 10.55 -27.67
N GLN A 84 -14.72 11.69 -27.20
CA GLN A 84 -14.47 12.19 -25.84
C GLN A 84 -15.02 11.22 -24.80
N HIS A 85 -16.25 10.75 -24.97
CA HIS A 85 -16.87 9.78 -24.07
C HIS A 85 -16.12 8.44 -24.06
N GLU A 86 -15.71 7.92 -25.22
CA GLU A 86 -14.89 6.70 -25.31
C GLU A 86 -13.54 6.87 -24.62
N LYS A 87 -12.90 8.04 -24.78
CA LYS A 87 -11.64 8.36 -24.10
C LYS A 87 -11.81 8.34 -22.58
N GLU A 88 -12.86 8.99 -22.05
CA GLU A 88 -13.15 9.00 -20.62
C GLU A 88 -13.39 7.57 -20.08
N ALA A 89 -14.15 6.75 -20.81
CA ALA A 89 -14.37 5.35 -20.46
C ALA A 89 -13.07 4.53 -20.44
N LEU A 90 -12.16 4.76 -21.40
CA LEU A 90 -10.85 4.12 -21.42
C LEU A 90 -9.95 4.58 -20.27
N GLU A 91 -9.98 5.86 -19.91
CA GLU A 91 -9.23 6.39 -18.78
C GLU A 91 -9.72 5.79 -17.46
N GLN A 92 -11.03 5.62 -17.27
CA GLN A 92 -11.60 4.92 -16.12
C GLN A 92 -11.16 3.45 -16.07
N LYS A 93 -11.21 2.74 -17.21
CA LYS A 93 -10.72 1.35 -17.29
C LYS A 93 -9.25 1.26 -16.94
N ARG A 94 -8.40 2.15 -17.47
CA ARG A 94 -6.97 2.22 -17.13
C ARG A 94 -6.78 2.39 -15.63
N HIS A 95 -7.47 3.35 -15.01
CA HIS A 95 -7.34 3.59 -13.57
C HIS A 95 -7.77 2.36 -12.75
N SER A 96 -8.87 1.71 -13.14
CA SER A 96 -9.31 0.48 -12.47
C SER A 96 -8.27 -0.66 -12.58
N ALA A 97 -7.60 -0.78 -13.74
CA ALA A 97 -6.56 -1.77 -13.97
C ALA A 97 -5.29 -1.46 -13.15
N GLU A 98 -4.90 -0.19 -13.04
CA GLU A 98 -3.77 0.25 -12.20
C GLU A 98 -4.01 -0.13 -10.73
N VAL A 99 -5.21 0.14 -10.19
CA VAL A 99 -5.56 -0.23 -8.81
C VAL A 99 -5.53 -1.75 -8.61
N GLN A 100 -6.01 -2.53 -9.58
CA GLN A 100 -5.94 -3.99 -9.51
C GLN A 100 -4.50 -4.50 -9.56
N LEU A 101 -3.65 -3.89 -10.37
CA LEU A 101 -2.23 -4.22 -10.47
C LEU A 101 -1.51 -3.95 -9.15
N GLU A 102 -1.70 -2.80 -8.52
CA GLU A 102 -1.13 -2.49 -7.20
C GLU A 102 -1.59 -3.50 -6.13
N ARG A 103 -2.87 -3.88 -6.16
CA ARG A 103 -3.41 -4.93 -5.26
C ARG A 103 -2.75 -6.28 -5.51
N ALA A 104 -2.52 -6.65 -6.77
CA ALA A 104 -1.84 -7.90 -7.11
C ALA A 104 -0.38 -7.89 -6.66
N GLU A 105 0.34 -6.79 -6.87
CA GLU A 105 1.74 -6.63 -6.44
C GLU A 105 1.87 -6.72 -4.93
N THR A 106 1.00 -6.05 -4.17
CA THR A 106 0.98 -6.15 -2.71
C THR A 106 0.67 -7.56 -2.22
N ALA A 107 -0.23 -8.29 -2.90
CA ALA A 107 -0.50 -9.69 -2.61
C ALA A 107 0.74 -10.59 -2.87
N VAL A 108 1.49 -10.33 -3.94
CA VAL A 108 2.75 -11.04 -4.23
C VAL A 108 3.77 -10.81 -3.12
N LEU A 109 3.93 -9.58 -2.63
CA LEU A 109 4.84 -9.27 -1.52
C LEU A 109 4.43 -10.00 -0.24
N ARG A 110 3.15 -9.92 0.14
CA ARG A 110 2.61 -10.65 1.30
C ARG A 110 2.83 -12.16 1.18
N ASN A 111 2.59 -12.73 0.00
CA ASN A 111 2.84 -14.15 -0.24
C ASN A 111 4.32 -14.52 -0.11
N LYS A 112 5.25 -13.63 -0.53
CA LYS A 112 6.69 -13.85 -0.32
C LYS A 112 7.03 -13.84 1.18
N GLU A 113 6.45 -12.94 1.96
CA GLU A 113 6.63 -12.90 3.42
C GLU A 113 6.08 -14.15 4.10
N CYS A 114 4.86 -14.57 3.75
CA CYS A 114 4.27 -15.82 4.24
C CYS A 114 5.16 -17.02 3.89
N LYS A 115 5.67 -17.11 2.66
CA LYS A 115 6.61 -18.17 2.25
C LYS A 115 7.89 -18.17 3.10
N LYS A 116 8.43 -16.99 3.45
CA LYS A 116 9.60 -16.89 4.35
C LYS A 116 9.25 -17.41 5.74
N LEU A 117 8.12 -16.98 6.32
CA LEU A 117 7.67 -17.44 7.63
C LEU A 117 7.45 -18.94 7.68
N VAL A 118 6.82 -19.51 6.64
CA VAL A 118 6.63 -20.97 6.53
C VAL A 118 7.97 -21.70 6.52
N LYS A 119 8.98 -21.20 5.79
CA LYS A 119 10.33 -21.79 5.82
C LYS A 119 10.93 -21.76 7.22
N THR A 120 10.79 -20.64 7.94
CA THR A 120 11.27 -20.50 9.32
C THR A 120 10.53 -21.45 10.27
N ILE A 121 9.20 -21.55 10.15
CA ILE A 121 8.38 -22.45 10.97
C ILE A 121 8.76 -23.92 10.72
N ASN A 122 8.97 -24.29 9.45
CA ASN A 122 9.37 -25.65 9.08
C ASN A 122 10.79 -26.03 9.54
N ALA A 123 11.64 -25.06 9.86
CA ALA A 123 12.96 -25.32 10.45
C ALA A 123 12.84 -25.76 11.93
N PHE A 124 11.77 -25.39 12.63
CA PHE A 124 11.53 -25.86 14.00
C PHE A 124 11.03 -27.32 14.00
N PRO A 125 11.36 -28.10 15.06
CA PRO A 125 10.84 -29.44 15.20
C PRO A 125 9.31 -29.42 15.28
N LYS A 126 8.67 -30.44 14.69
CA LYS A 126 7.21 -30.60 14.75
C LYS A 126 6.74 -30.59 16.21
N ARG A 127 5.69 -29.81 16.49
CA ARG A 127 5.09 -29.66 17.81
C ARG A 127 4.78 -31.00 18.49
N SER A 128 4.26 -31.97 17.75
CA SER A 128 3.98 -33.31 18.28
C SER A 128 5.23 -34.06 18.75
N LYS A 129 6.39 -33.83 18.13
CA LYS A 129 7.67 -34.42 18.58
C LYS A 129 8.17 -33.76 19.86
N THR A 130 8.02 -32.45 20.00
CA THR A 130 8.42 -31.73 21.22
C THR A 130 7.49 -32.06 22.38
N GLU A 131 6.18 -32.17 22.15
CA GLU A 131 5.20 -32.57 23.17
C GLU A 131 5.50 -33.98 23.73
N LYS A 132 5.86 -34.94 22.86
CA LYS A 132 6.30 -36.27 23.32
C LYS A 132 7.56 -36.22 24.19
N LYS A 133 8.55 -35.41 23.80
CA LYS A 133 9.78 -35.25 24.59
C LYS A 133 9.50 -34.60 25.95
N ILE A 134 8.60 -33.62 25.99
CA ILE A 134 8.17 -32.97 27.24
C ILE A 134 7.52 -34.01 28.15
N ALA A 135 6.59 -34.82 27.64
CA ALA A 135 5.94 -35.87 28.43
C ALA A 135 6.94 -36.87 29.03
N VAL A 136 7.94 -37.30 28.26
CA VAL A 136 9.01 -38.19 28.76
C VAL A 136 9.81 -37.52 29.88
N VAL A 137 10.22 -36.26 29.69
CA VAL A 137 10.97 -35.52 30.72
C VAL A 137 10.12 -35.29 31.98
N GLU A 138 8.82 -35.04 31.83
CA GLU A 138 7.89 -34.93 32.95
C GLU A 138 7.78 -36.24 33.74
N GLU A 139 7.71 -37.38 33.06
CA GLU A 139 7.70 -38.71 33.68
C GLU A 139 9.02 -38.98 34.43
N GLU A 140 10.17 -38.68 33.82
CA GLU A 140 11.48 -38.81 34.46
C GLU A 140 11.60 -37.92 35.70
N LEU A 141 11.12 -36.67 35.64
CA LEU A 141 11.11 -35.75 36.78
C LEU A 141 10.23 -36.25 37.92
N GLN A 142 9.04 -36.77 37.60
CA GLN A 142 8.15 -37.37 38.61
C GLN A 142 8.81 -38.60 39.25
N GLY A 143 9.48 -39.44 38.47
CA GLY A 143 10.25 -40.58 38.97
C GLY A 143 11.37 -40.16 39.92
N LEU A 144 12.17 -39.18 39.53
CA LEU A 144 13.25 -38.63 40.37
C LEU A 144 12.72 -38.00 41.66
N TYR A 145 11.60 -37.27 41.60
CA TYR A 145 10.94 -36.72 42.77
C TYR A 145 10.49 -37.82 43.73
N GLY A 146 9.93 -38.91 43.21
CA GLY A 146 9.56 -40.09 44.01
C GLY A 146 10.78 -40.74 44.70
N VAL A 147 11.91 -40.87 44.00
CA VAL A 147 13.16 -41.38 44.59
C VAL A 147 13.70 -40.43 45.66
N GLN A 148 13.68 -39.13 45.39
CA GLN A 148 14.09 -38.11 46.36
C GLN A 148 13.23 -38.19 47.64
N GLN A 149 11.91 -38.34 47.51
CA GLN A 149 11.01 -38.48 48.65
C GLN A 149 11.29 -39.77 49.45
N LYS A 150 11.55 -40.89 48.77
CA LYS A 150 11.95 -42.15 49.43
C LYS A 150 13.25 -42.00 50.21
N ARG A 151 14.28 -41.38 49.61
CA ARG A 151 15.56 -41.12 50.28
C ARG A 151 15.41 -40.15 51.45
N ALA A 152 14.58 -39.12 51.32
CA ALA A 152 14.29 -38.19 52.40
C ALA A 152 13.66 -38.92 53.60
N LYS A 153 12.69 -39.82 53.36
CA LYS A 153 12.11 -40.67 54.42
C LYS A 153 13.16 -41.60 55.06
N GLN A 154 14.01 -42.25 54.27
CA GLN A 154 15.08 -43.09 54.81
C GLN A 154 16.07 -42.32 55.69
N LEU A 155 16.40 -41.08 55.31
CA LEU A 155 17.25 -40.20 56.14
C LEU A 155 16.54 -39.76 57.42
N GLU A 156 15.23 -39.52 57.36
CA GLU A 156 14.39 -39.21 58.52
C GLU A 156 14.33 -40.40 59.48
N ASP A 157 14.09 -41.62 58.97
CA ASP A 157 14.11 -42.85 59.77
C ASP A 157 15.49 -43.10 60.40
N ALA A 158 16.57 -42.91 59.64
CA ALA A 158 17.94 -43.02 60.17
C ALA A 158 18.20 -41.98 61.26
N ARG A 159 17.72 -40.74 61.10
CA ARG A 159 17.80 -39.70 62.12
C ARG A 159 17.02 -40.08 63.38
N ASN A 160 15.82 -40.65 63.23
CA ASN A 160 15.02 -41.13 64.34
C ASN A 160 15.71 -42.29 65.07
N HIS A 161 16.32 -43.25 64.34
CA HIS A 161 17.10 -44.32 64.94
C HIS A 161 18.31 -43.79 65.73
N VAL A 162 19.05 -42.83 65.16
CA VAL A 162 20.17 -42.18 65.87
C VAL A 162 19.68 -41.44 67.11
N GLU A 163 18.52 -40.79 67.05
CA GLU A 163 17.93 -40.11 68.22
C GLU A 163 17.52 -41.10 69.31
N VAL A 164 16.92 -42.24 68.95
CA VAL A 164 16.61 -43.33 69.90
C VAL A 164 17.89 -43.88 70.52
N VAL A 165 18.92 -44.16 69.72
CA VAL A 165 20.22 -44.64 70.22
C VAL A 165 20.86 -43.60 71.14
N LYS A 166 20.84 -42.31 70.78
CA LYS A 166 21.31 -41.21 71.62
C LYS A 166 20.55 -41.16 72.95
N ASN A 167 19.23 -41.33 72.95
CA ASN A 167 18.42 -41.35 74.16
C ASN A 167 18.72 -42.58 75.03
N ILE A 168 19.01 -43.73 74.43
CA ILE A 168 19.45 -44.94 75.15
C ILE A 168 20.82 -44.70 75.78
N PHE A 169 21.79 -44.17 75.05
CA PHE A 169 23.09 -43.83 75.60
C PHE A 169 22.99 -42.79 76.71
N ALA A 170 22.18 -41.73 76.54
CA ALA A 170 21.95 -40.77 77.61
C ALA A 170 21.34 -41.42 78.87
N ARG A 171 20.49 -42.45 78.72
CA ARG A 171 19.99 -43.24 79.85
C ARG A 171 21.05 -44.13 80.48
N PHE A 172 21.94 -44.70 79.68
CA PHE A 172 23.10 -45.44 80.19
C PHE A 172 24.10 -44.52 80.88
N ASP A 173 24.35 -43.31 80.36
CA ASP A 173 25.18 -42.30 81.01
C ASP A 173 24.57 -41.91 82.36
N THR A 174 23.24 -41.69 82.44
CA THR A 174 22.57 -41.48 83.74
C THR A 174 22.62 -42.71 84.65
N PHE A 175 22.63 -43.92 84.09
CA PHE A 175 22.72 -45.16 84.87
C PHE A 175 24.15 -45.43 85.36
N GLU A 176 25.18 -45.10 84.57
CA GLU A 176 26.57 -45.08 84.99
C GLU A 176 26.81 -43.97 86.01
N ASP A 177 26.17 -42.81 85.87
CA ASP A 177 26.17 -41.75 86.89
C ASP A 177 25.43 -42.19 88.17
N ASP A 178 24.36 -43.01 88.07
CA ASP A 178 23.63 -43.57 89.21
C ASP A 178 24.40 -44.73 89.88
N VAL A 179 25.15 -45.55 89.11
CA VAL A 179 25.98 -46.68 89.61
C VAL A 179 27.33 -46.18 90.15
N ASN A 180 27.94 -45.17 89.53
CA ASN A 180 29.15 -44.48 90.01
C ASN A 180 28.80 -43.27 90.90
N GLY A 181 27.54 -43.17 91.33
CA GLY A 181 26.94 -42.03 92.02
C GLY A 181 27.11 -41.99 93.54
N ILE A 182 28.19 -42.52 94.11
CA ILE A 182 28.73 -41.94 95.35
C ILE A 182 29.91 -41.03 94.97
N GLY A 183 29.53 -39.82 94.59
CA GLY A 183 30.36 -38.64 94.76
C GLY A 183 31.21 -38.25 93.54
N ARG A 184 30.84 -37.13 92.92
CA ARG A 184 31.50 -35.84 93.20
C ARG A 184 30.82 -34.71 92.42
N LYS A 185 30.31 -33.73 93.18
CA LYS A 185 30.14 -32.35 92.72
C LYS A 185 31.49 -31.83 92.19
N ARG A 186 31.52 -31.31 90.97
CA ARG A 186 32.40 -30.21 90.60
C ARG A 186 31.71 -29.26 89.62
N GLN A 187 31.35 -28.09 90.14
CA GLN A 187 31.28 -26.86 89.38
C GLN A 187 32.71 -26.41 89.04
N SER A 188 32.93 -25.97 87.80
CA SER A 188 33.77 -24.78 87.55
C SER A 188 33.41 -24.14 86.21
N HIS A 189 33.40 -22.81 86.27
CA HIS A 189 33.01 -21.78 85.32
C HIS A 189 34.15 -21.39 84.34
N ARG A 190 33.81 -20.55 83.33
CA ARG A 190 34.63 -19.71 82.41
C ARG A 190 35.06 -20.32 81.07
N ASP A 191 35.03 -19.64 79.91
CA ASP A 191 34.66 -18.28 79.46
C ASP A 191 34.32 -18.41 77.95
N SER A 192 33.22 -17.80 77.46
CA SER A 192 33.17 -16.64 76.55
C SER A 192 33.86 -16.80 75.17
N GLU A 193 33.08 -16.88 74.10
CA GLU A 193 33.30 -16.08 72.88
C GLU A 193 32.00 -15.90 72.07
N GLU A 194 31.82 -14.67 71.59
CA GLU A 194 30.60 -14.06 71.07
C GLU A 194 30.44 -14.19 69.54
N GLU A 195 29.19 -14.44 69.11
CA GLU A 195 28.46 -13.84 67.96
C GLU A 195 28.98 -13.98 66.49
N PRO A 196 28.13 -13.80 65.43
CA PRO A 196 26.84 -13.12 65.44
C PRO A 196 25.65 -13.78 64.72
N LYS A 197 24.49 -13.28 65.15
CA LYS A 197 23.14 -13.48 64.62
C LYS A 197 23.00 -12.88 63.22
N GLU A 198 22.63 -13.70 62.24
CA GLU A 198 22.15 -13.20 60.96
C GLU A 198 20.64 -12.92 61.00
N LYS A 199 20.31 -11.64 60.82
CA LYS A 199 18.98 -11.06 60.98
C LYS A 199 18.10 -11.41 59.78
N ARG A 200 16.95 -12.02 60.07
CA ARG A 200 15.75 -11.93 59.22
C ARG A 200 15.39 -10.47 58.95
N ARG A 201 15.33 -10.08 57.67
CA ARG A 201 14.55 -8.93 57.19
C ARG A 201 13.83 -9.30 55.89
N HIS A 202 12.54 -9.63 56.02
CA HIS A 202 11.57 -9.36 54.96
C HIS A 202 11.39 -7.83 54.84
N LYS A 203 11.56 -7.29 53.63
CA LYS A 203 10.86 -6.06 53.24
C LYS A 203 10.60 -6.05 51.73
N SER A 204 9.34 -6.27 51.41
CA SER A 204 8.66 -5.94 50.17
C SER A 204 8.74 -4.44 49.83
N ARG A 205 9.03 -4.14 48.57
CA ARG A 205 8.77 -2.91 47.78
C ARG A 205 9.08 -3.33 46.34
N ASP A 206 8.13 -3.65 45.49
CA ASP A 206 7.03 -2.84 44.94
C ASP A 206 7.50 -1.52 44.29
N SER A 207 7.20 -1.47 42.98
CA SER A 207 7.00 -0.32 42.08
C SER A 207 8.16 0.63 41.74
N LYS A 208 8.61 0.55 40.47
CA LYS A 208 8.71 1.64 39.45
C LYS A 208 9.33 1.05 38.18
N GLU A 209 8.54 0.83 37.14
CA GLU A 209 8.45 1.73 35.98
C GLU A 209 9.83 2.11 35.42
N ASP A 210 10.20 1.51 34.28
CA ASP A 210 10.57 2.38 33.16
C ASP A 210 10.27 1.73 31.79
N ARG A 211 9.44 2.47 31.06
CA ARG A 211 9.03 2.22 29.69
C ARG A 211 10.18 2.61 28.76
N HIS A 212 10.66 1.69 27.94
CA HIS A 212 11.26 2.05 26.66
C HIS A 212 10.55 1.35 25.50
N GLY A 213 9.39 1.91 25.17
CA GLY A 213 8.95 1.95 23.79
C GLY A 213 9.79 2.94 23.01
N ARG A 214 10.48 2.48 21.97
CA ARG A 214 10.84 3.34 20.83
C ARG A 214 10.25 2.72 19.56
N ARG A 215 9.03 3.19 19.27
CA ARG A 215 8.52 3.38 17.91
C ARG A 215 9.58 4.14 17.10
N ASN A 216 10.11 3.52 16.05
CA ASN A 216 10.67 4.27 14.94
C ASN A 216 9.65 4.29 13.79
N HIS A 217 8.91 5.39 13.76
CA HIS A 217 8.16 5.82 12.59
C HIS A 217 9.05 6.70 11.72
N ARG A 218 8.93 6.47 10.40
CA ARG A 218 9.12 7.44 9.31
C ARG A 218 10.52 7.99 9.08
N ARG A 219 11.13 7.55 7.97
CA ARG A 219 11.62 8.49 6.96
C ARG A 219 11.14 8.06 5.57
N SER A 220 10.11 8.78 5.13
CA SER A 220 9.77 9.00 3.73
C SER A 220 10.94 9.75 3.09
N SER A 221 11.58 9.15 2.10
CA SER A 221 12.47 9.84 1.17
C SER A 221 11.80 9.87 -0.19
N HIS A 222 11.12 10.99 -0.43
CA HIS A 222 10.91 11.54 -1.76
C HIS A 222 12.17 11.40 -2.61
N ARG A 223 12.07 10.71 -3.75
CA ARG A 223 12.85 11.03 -4.94
C ARG A 223 11.89 11.21 -6.11
N ARG A 224 11.40 12.44 -6.24
CA ARG A 224 11.02 13.01 -7.54
C ARG A 224 12.30 13.57 -8.16
N SER A 225 12.72 13.01 -9.30
CA SER A 225 13.54 13.74 -10.27
C SER A 225 12.82 13.72 -11.61
N TYR A 226 12.29 14.88 -11.97
CA TYR A 226 11.96 15.23 -13.35
C TYR A 226 13.23 15.27 -14.18
N ARG A 227 13.20 14.73 -15.42
CA ARG A 227 13.64 15.32 -16.71
C ARG A 227 13.66 14.19 -17.76
N ARG A 228 12.64 14.07 -18.63
CA ARG A 228 12.47 14.69 -19.96
C ARG A 228 13.59 14.41 -20.98
N GLU A 229 13.12 14.00 -22.17
CA GLU A 229 13.68 14.17 -23.52
C GLU A 229 14.66 13.14 -24.07
N SER A 230 14.16 12.22 -24.90
CA SER A 230 14.40 12.23 -26.37
C SER A 230 14.02 10.86 -26.95
N SER A 231 12.97 10.78 -27.76
CA SER A 231 12.99 10.96 -29.22
C SER A 231 13.49 9.72 -29.97
N ARG A 232 12.58 9.19 -30.81
CA ARG A 232 12.82 8.49 -32.08
C ARG A 232 13.37 7.06 -32.00
N HIS A 233 12.56 6.08 -32.42
CA HIS A 233 12.79 5.44 -33.72
C HIS A 233 11.53 4.71 -34.19
N TYR A 234 10.98 5.18 -35.31
CA TYR A 234 10.18 4.38 -36.23
C TYR A 234 11.10 3.38 -36.91
N ARG A 235 10.67 2.11 -37.01
CA ARG A 235 10.76 1.27 -38.20
C ARG A 235 9.81 0.11 -38.05
#